data_AF-A0A0L6W2F5-F1
#
_entry.id   AF-A0A0L6W2F5-F1
#
_cell.length_a   1.000
_cell.length_b   1.000
_cell.length_c   1.000
_cell.angle_alpha   90.00
_cell.angle_beta   90.00
_cell.angle_gamma   90.00
#
_symmetry.space_group_name_H-M   'P 1'
#
loop_
_entity.id
_entity.type
_entity.pdbx_description
1 polymer ?
#
loop_
_entity_poly.entity_id
_entity_poly.type
_entity_poly.pdbx_seq_one_letter_code
_entity_poly.pdbx_strand_id
1 'polypeptide(L)'
;MEIKVNTGILEANEATAKANKELLKAKRVFTINVMGSPGAGKTTLLERTIELLKDRIRMGVIEGDIYTAKDAQRIEKHGIPVKQINTGGACHLDARMVEKALNFFNLDELDLMIIENVGNLVCPVEFNLGEDLKIAVLSITEGDDKPLKYPLIFKESAAVLINKVDMLEFTDVNLETLERDIRLINPHIKIFFVSARTGQGIRDWTDWLLQQVENSNRT
;
A
#
# COMPACT_ATOMS: atom_id res chain seq x y z
N MET A 1 6.59 -18.27 26.79
CA MET A 1 5.90 -17.22 27.58
C MET A 1 6.45 -15.87 27.12
N GLU A 2 6.02 -15.40 25.94
CA GLU A 2 6.49 -14.17 25.27
C GLU A 2 5.32 -13.27 24.83
N ILE A 3 4.09 -13.70 25.11
CA ILE A 3 2.87 -13.16 24.51
C ILE A 3 2.53 -11.76 25.06
N LYS A 4 2.89 -11.43 26.30
CA LYS A 4 2.49 -10.18 26.97
C LYS A 4 3.15 -8.91 26.41
N VAL A 5 4.36 -9.01 25.87
CA VAL A 5 5.08 -7.83 25.37
C VAL A 5 4.55 -7.41 24.00
N ASN A 6 4.19 -8.39 23.15
CA ASN A 6 3.73 -8.12 21.80
C ASN A 6 2.31 -7.52 21.78
N THR A 7 1.42 -7.95 22.67
CA THR A 7 0.07 -7.35 22.78
C THR A 7 0.11 -5.88 23.20
N GLY A 8 0.98 -5.51 24.16
CA GLY A 8 1.06 -4.12 24.61
C GLY A 8 1.54 -3.15 23.52
N ILE A 9 2.44 -3.60 22.63
CA ILE A 9 2.91 -2.80 21.49
C ILE A 9 1.77 -2.61 20.47
N LEU A 10 1.06 -3.69 20.13
CA LEU A 10 -0.04 -3.62 19.16
C LEU A 10 -1.23 -2.81 19.70
N GLU A 11 -1.57 -2.93 20.98
CA GLU A 11 -2.61 -2.12 21.63
C GLU A 11 -2.25 -0.62 21.62
N ALA A 12 -1.01 -0.28 21.95
CA ALA A 12 -0.54 1.09 21.89
C ALA A 12 -0.52 1.64 20.45
N ASN A 13 -0.17 0.80 19.47
CA ASN A 13 -0.25 1.14 18.05
C ASN A 13 -1.70 1.41 17.64
N GLU A 14 -2.65 0.57 18.06
CA GLU A 14 -4.06 0.69 17.68
C GLU A 14 -4.70 1.99 18.20
N ALA A 15 -4.33 2.43 19.41
CA ALA A 15 -4.77 3.73 19.92
C ALA A 15 -4.32 4.90 19.04
N THR A 16 -3.06 4.89 18.58
CA THR A 16 -2.55 5.90 17.64
C THR A 16 -3.17 5.75 16.25
N ALA A 17 -3.33 4.53 15.74
CA ALA A 17 -3.95 4.27 14.44
C ALA A 17 -5.38 4.79 14.38
N LYS A 18 -6.14 4.60 15.47
CA LYS A 18 -7.49 5.15 15.60
C LYS A 18 -7.49 6.68 15.55
N ALA A 19 -6.57 7.34 16.25
CA ALA A 19 -6.44 8.80 16.21
C ALA A 19 -6.07 9.30 14.80
N ASN A 20 -5.14 8.63 14.11
CA ASN A 20 -4.80 8.93 12.72
C ASN A 20 -6.03 8.83 11.82
N LYS A 21 -6.79 7.74 11.95
CA LYS A 21 -8.01 7.50 11.18
C LYS A 21 -9.07 8.56 11.42
N GLU A 22 -9.28 8.95 12.68
CA GLU A 22 -10.22 10.01 13.04
C GLU A 22 -9.81 11.37 12.44
N LEU A 23 -8.51 11.70 12.48
CA LEU A 23 -7.97 12.90 11.85
C LEU A 23 -8.17 12.90 10.32
N LEU A 24 -7.76 11.82 9.65
CA LEU A 24 -7.87 11.67 8.20
C LEU A 24 -9.33 11.71 7.74
N LYS A 25 -10.22 11.02 8.48
CA LYS A 25 -11.67 11.04 8.23
C LYS A 25 -12.25 12.44 8.43
N ALA A 26 -11.88 13.15 9.49
CA ALA A 26 -12.35 14.53 9.71
C ALA A 26 -11.92 15.48 8.58
N LYS A 27 -10.78 15.19 7.94
CA LYS A 27 -10.25 15.92 6.79
C LYS A 27 -10.75 15.38 5.44
N ARG A 28 -11.58 14.32 5.43
CA ARG A 28 -12.06 13.63 4.22
C ARG A 28 -10.92 13.17 3.30
N VAL A 29 -9.83 12.70 3.90
CA VAL A 29 -8.69 12.13 3.17
C VAL A 29 -8.81 10.62 3.19
N PHE A 30 -9.12 10.03 2.03
CA PHE A 30 -9.11 8.57 1.89
C PHE A 30 -7.68 8.06 1.95
N THR A 31 -7.41 7.02 2.74
CA THR A 31 -6.03 6.58 3.00
C THR A 31 -5.83 5.12 2.64
N ILE A 32 -4.78 4.83 1.86
CA ILE A 32 -4.39 3.45 1.54
C ILE A 32 -2.98 3.13 2.03
N ASN A 33 -2.77 1.89 2.48
CA ASN A 33 -1.48 1.34 2.86
C ASN A 33 -1.03 0.31 1.81
N VAL A 34 -0.01 0.67 1.03
CA VAL A 34 0.53 -0.14 -0.06
C VAL A 34 1.71 -0.97 0.46
N MET A 35 1.50 -2.27 0.55
CA MET A 35 2.45 -3.24 1.08
C MET A 35 2.89 -4.21 -0.02
N GLY A 36 4.02 -4.87 0.19
CA GLY A 36 4.59 -5.80 -0.79
C GLY A 36 6.07 -6.04 -0.52
N SER A 37 6.64 -7.05 -1.16
CA SER A 37 8.06 -7.37 -0.98
C SER A 37 9.00 -6.28 -1.53
N PRO A 38 10.29 -6.30 -1.15
CA PRO A 38 11.31 -5.50 -1.82
C PRO A 38 11.37 -5.82 -3.30
N GLY A 39 11.31 -4.80 -4.16
CA GLY A 39 11.37 -4.99 -5.61
C GLY A 39 10.07 -5.48 -6.26
N ALA A 40 8.95 -5.60 -5.53
CA ALA A 40 7.63 -5.88 -6.11
C ALA A 40 7.16 -4.81 -7.11
N GLY A 41 7.74 -3.60 -7.04
CA GLY A 41 7.47 -2.48 -7.94
C GLY A 41 6.45 -1.48 -7.39
N LYS A 42 6.31 -1.38 -6.07
CA LYS A 42 5.41 -0.42 -5.38
C LYS A 42 5.63 1.02 -5.85
N THR A 43 6.86 1.54 -5.73
CA THR A 43 7.18 2.91 -6.17
C THR A 43 6.85 3.16 -7.64
N THR A 44 7.25 2.27 -8.55
CA THR A 44 6.94 2.44 -9.99
C THR A 44 5.43 2.40 -10.24
N LEU A 45 4.69 1.58 -9.50
CA LEU A 45 3.24 1.54 -9.57
C LEU A 45 2.61 2.84 -9.07
N LEU A 46 3.16 3.44 -8.01
CA LEU A 46 2.73 4.75 -7.51
C LEU A 46 3.05 5.87 -8.50
N GLU A 47 4.25 5.90 -9.10
CA GLU A 47 4.59 6.86 -10.16
C GLU A 47 3.53 6.86 -11.28
N ARG A 48 3.14 5.66 -11.77
CA ARG A 48 2.08 5.50 -12.78
C ARG A 48 0.69 5.90 -12.29
N THR A 49 0.37 5.56 -11.04
CA THR A 49 -0.90 5.93 -10.41
C THR A 49 -1.03 7.46 -10.34
N ILE A 50 0.04 8.13 -9.91
CA ILE A 50 0.08 9.58 -9.77
C ILE A 50 -0.01 10.26 -11.14
N GLU A 51 0.74 9.78 -12.14
CA GLU A 51 0.67 10.28 -13.52
C GLU A 51 -0.78 10.31 -14.07
N LEU A 52 -1.59 9.31 -13.74
CA LEU A 52 -2.96 9.19 -14.24
C LEU A 52 -4.01 9.92 -13.41
N LEU A 53 -3.75 10.15 -12.11
CA LEU A 53 -4.74 10.67 -11.18
C LEU A 53 -4.49 12.10 -10.70
N LYS A 54 -3.28 12.65 -10.82
CA LYS A 54 -2.91 13.94 -10.22
C LYS A 54 -3.71 15.14 -10.73
N ASP A 55 -4.25 15.06 -11.95
CA ASP A 55 -5.10 16.11 -12.53
C ASP A 55 -6.58 15.91 -12.17
N ARG A 56 -6.93 14.83 -11.46
CA ARG A 56 -8.31 14.48 -11.07
C ARG A 56 -8.55 14.59 -9.56
N ILE A 57 -7.54 14.24 -8.76
CA ILE A 57 -7.60 14.28 -7.29
C ILE A 57 -6.25 14.73 -6.72
N ARG A 58 -6.30 15.34 -5.54
CA ARG A 58 -5.12 15.84 -4.81
C ARG A 58 -4.56 14.70 -3.96
N MET A 59 -3.29 14.38 -4.16
CA MET A 59 -2.63 13.23 -3.53
C MET A 59 -1.44 13.64 -2.68
N GLY A 60 -1.24 12.94 -1.56
CA GLY A 60 0.00 12.97 -0.78
C GLY A 60 0.55 11.56 -0.58
N VAL A 61 1.87 11.45 -0.48
CA VAL A 61 2.55 10.15 -0.27
C VAL A 61 3.41 10.19 0.99
N ILE A 62 3.21 9.22 1.87
CA ILE A 62 4.19 8.86 2.90
C ILE A 62 5.01 7.69 2.36
N GLU A 63 6.31 7.85 2.26
CA GLU A 63 7.22 6.81 1.76
C GLU A 63 8.03 6.24 2.92
N GLY A 64 7.94 4.94 3.13
CA GLY A 64 8.60 4.23 4.22
C GLY A 64 9.66 3.25 3.73
N ASP A 65 10.92 3.56 4.01
CA ASP A 65 12.05 2.67 3.75
C ASP A 65 12.92 2.51 5.00
N ILE A 66 13.73 1.45 5.04
CA ILE A 66 14.69 1.22 6.10
C ILE A 66 15.75 2.34 6.09
N TYR A 67 16.23 2.66 4.89
CA TYR A 67 17.25 3.68 4.65
C TYR A 67 17.05 4.35 3.29
N THR A 68 17.67 5.52 3.14
CA THR A 68 17.69 6.35 1.91
C THR A 68 16.39 7.12 1.68
N ALA A 69 16.41 8.01 0.68
CA ALA A 69 15.24 8.77 0.27
C ALA A 69 14.99 8.62 -1.24
N LYS A 70 15.46 7.52 -1.84
CA LYS A 70 15.48 7.35 -3.30
C LYS A 70 14.07 7.27 -3.87
N ASP A 71 13.18 6.54 -3.19
CA ASP A 71 11.81 6.36 -3.66
C ASP A 71 10.97 7.62 -3.41
N ALA A 72 11.13 8.30 -2.27
CA ALA A 72 10.54 9.63 -2.08
C ALA A 72 10.98 10.64 -3.17
N GLN A 73 12.28 10.75 -3.45
CA GLN A 73 12.81 11.65 -4.49
C GLN A 73 12.31 11.33 -5.90
N ARG A 74 12.00 10.07 -6.18
CA ARG A 74 11.39 9.67 -7.44
C ARG A 74 9.96 10.17 -7.54
N ILE A 75 9.17 9.95 -6.49
CA ILE A 75 7.76 10.36 -6.43
C ILE A 75 7.61 11.88 -6.43
N GLU A 76 8.48 12.63 -5.74
CA GLU A 76 8.47 14.10 -5.70
C GLU A 76 8.54 14.74 -7.09
N LYS A 77 9.21 14.09 -8.07
CA LYS A 77 9.30 14.57 -9.45
C LYS A 77 7.94 14.68 -10.16
N HIS A 78 6.92 14.02 -9.63
CA HIS A 78 5.56 14.09 -10.17
C HIS A 78 4.78 15.33 -9.69
N GLY A 79 5.35 16.12 -8.78
CA GLY A 79 4.80 17.40 -8.34
C GLY A 79 3.75 17.29 -7.22
N ILE A 80 3.78 16.20 -6.45
CA ILE A 80 2.89 16.01 -5.29
C ILE A 80 3.68 16.10 -3.97
N PRO A 81 3.03 16.44 -2.84
CA PRO A 81 3.70 16.39 -1.53
C PRO A 81 4.07 14.96 -1.15
N VAL A 82 5.33 14.77 -0.74
CA VAL A 82 5.86 13.47 -0.30
C VAL A 82 6.59 13.64 1.03
N LYS A 83 6.42 12.67 1.94
CA LYS A 83 7.15 12.62 3.21
C LYS A 83 7.86 11.28 3.38
N GLN A 84 9.19 11.31 3.35
CA GLN A 84 10.02 10.17 3.74
C GLN A 84 9.92 9.87 5.23
N ILE A 85 9.82 8.59 5.55
CA ILE A 85 10.12 7.98 6.85
C ILE A 85 11.29 7.02 6.65
N ASN A 86 12.38 7.24 7.40
CA ASN A 86 13.46 6.26 7.53
C ASN A 86 13.23 5.50 8.83
N THR A 87 12.98 4.18 8.75
CA THR A 87 12.64 3.39 9.94
C THR A 87 13.86 3.03 10.80
N GLY A 88 15.07 3.22 10.28
CA GLY A 88 16.31 2.98 11.02
C GLY A 88 16.53 1.51 11.39
N GLY A 89 15.98 0.58 10.60
CA GLY A 89 16.13 -0.86 10.79
C GLY A 89 14.80 -1.60 11.01
N ALA A 90 13.69 -0.90 11.29
CA ALA A 90 12.40 -1.57 11.47
C ALA A 90 11.83 -2.09 10.14
N CYS A 91 11.23 -3.28 10.18
CA CYS A 91 10.72 -4.00 9.00
C CYS A 91 9.32 -3.55 8.55
N HIS A 92 8.74 -2.53 9.18
CA HIS A 92 7.40 -1.99 8.95
C HIS A 92 7.32 -0.52 9.40
N LEU A 93 6.29 0.18 8.92
CA LEU A 93 5.82 1.42 9.53
C LEU A 93 4.84 1.12 10.68
N ASP A 94 4.85 1.96 11.72
CA ASP A 94 3.85 1.97 12.79
C ASP A 94 3.00 3.25 12.74
N ALA A 95 1.89 3.27 13.48
CA ALA A 95 0.96 4.39 13.48
C ALA A 95 1.57 5.69 14.00
N ARG A 96 2.56 5.65 14.91
CA ARG A 96 3.23 6.86 15.44
C ARG A 96 4.19 7.46 14.43
N MET A 97 4.84 6.63 13.63
CA MET A 97 5.65 7.10 12.50
C MET A 97 4.77 7.85 11.50
N VAL A 98 3.59 7.29 11.18
CA VAL A 98 2.60 7.91 10.28
C VAL A 98 2.04 9.20 10.89
N GLU A 99 1.64 9.21 12.16
CA GLU A 99 1.17 10.39 12.88
C GLU A 99 2.14 11.58 12.74
N LYS A 100 3.44 11.33 12.95
CA LYS A 100 4.47 12.36 12.79
C LYS A 100 4.59 12.85 11.35
N ALA A 101 4.45 11.95 10.37
CA ALA A 101 4.50 12.30 8.96
C ALA A 101 3.27 13.11 8.53
N LEU A 102 2.08 12.83 9.08
CA LEU A 102 0.85 13.57 8.77
C LEU A 102 0.97 15.08 9.05
N ASN A 103 1.75 15.48 10.07
CA ASN A 103 2.01 16.88 10.39
C ASN A 103 2.74 17.68 9.29
N PHE A 104 3.34 16.99 8.31
CA PHE A 104 3.98 17.63 7.15
C PHE A 104 2.96 18.11 6.10
N PHE A 105 1.79 17.47 6.04
CA PHE A 105 0.83 17.69 4.97
C PHE A 105 -0.23 18.73 5.36
N ASN A 106 -0.62 19.56 4.39
CA ASN A 106 -1.86 20.29 4.49
C ASN A 106 -3.03 19.36 4.13
N LEU A 107 -3.59 18.68 5.13
CA LEU A 107 -4.61 17.64 4.89
C LEU A 107 -5.91 18.18 4.29
N ASP A 108 -6.24 19.47 4.47
CA ASP A 108 -7.40 20.10 3.81
C ASP A 108 -7.22 20.22 2.27
N GLU A 109 -5.97 20.07 1.80
CA GLU A 109 -5.58 20.09 0.40
C GLU A 109 -5.41 18.69 -0.23
N LEU A 110 -5.78 17.63 0.48
CA LEU A 110 -5.67 16.26 -0.02
C LEU A 110 -7.04 15.58 -0.13
N ASP A 111 -7.17 14.71 -1.11
CA ASP A 111 -8.31 13.79 -1.27
C ASP A 111 -7.87 12.34 -0.99
N LEU A 112 -6.61 12.02 -1.29
CA LEU A 112 -6.01 10.69 -1.13
C LEU A 112 -4.63 10.77 -0.46
N MET A 113 -4.43 9.98 0.59
CA MET A 113 -3.12 9.70 1.19
C MET A 113 -2.70 8.27 0.85
N ILE A 114 -1.49 8.13 0.30
CA ILE A 114 -0.90 6.82 0.00
C ILE A 114 0.28 6.61 0.93
N ILE A 115 0.26 5.53 1.70
CA ILE A 115 1.40 5.10 2.52
C ILE A 115 2.09 3.97 1.78
N GLU A 116 3.26 4.22 1.18
CA GLU A 116 4.13 3.15 0.69
C GLU A 116 4.89 2.57 1.89
N ASN A 117 4.56 1.34 2.27
CA ASN A 117 5.18 0.68 3.41
C ASN A 117 6.52 0.04 3.04
N VAL A 118 7.28 -0.34 4.06
CA VAL A 118 8.57 -1.03 3.89
C VAL A 118 8.37 -2.32 3.08
N GLY A 119 9.34 -2.66 2.23
CA GLY A 119 9.37 -3.90 1.46
C GLY A 119 9.35 -5.15 2.36
N ASN A 120 8.16 -5.70 2.65
CA ASN A 120 7.98 -6.90 3.46
C ASN A 120 6.55 -7.45 3.30
N LEU A 121 6.41 -8.78 3.27
CA LEU A 121 5.12 -9.48 3.16
C LEU A 121 4.52 -9.90 4.51
N VAL A 122 5.25 -9.71 5.62
CA VAL A 122 4.90 -10.21 6.95
C VAL A 122 4.64 -9.05 7.91
N CYS A 123 5.69 -8.33 8.33
CA CYS A 123 5.57 -7.33 9.40
C CYS A 123 4.49 -6.26 9.14
N PRO A 124 4.41 -5.63 7.94
CA PRO A 124 3.50 -4.50 7.73
C PRO A 124 2.02 -4.83 7.92
N VAL A 125 1.64 -6.09 7.75
CA VAL A 125 0.24 -6.50 7.75
C VAL A 125 -0.37 -6.44 9.15
N GLU A 126 0.44 -6.63 10.19
CA GLU A 126 -0.01 -6.66 11.58
C GLU A 126 -0.24 -5.27 12.18
N PHE A 127 0.31 -4.22 11.55
CA PHE A 127 0.26 -2.86 12.06
C PHE A 127 -0.81 -2.07 11.31
N ASN A 128 -1.85 -1.67 12.04
CA ASN A 128 -2.80 -0.66 11.59
C ASN A 128 -2.13 0.72 11.64
N LEU A 129 -2.22 1.52 10.59
CA LEU A 129 -1.65 2.86 10.50
C LEU A 129 -2.73 3.95 10.56
N GLY A 130 -3.99 3.55 10.57
CA GLY A 130 -5.15 4.43 10.41
C GLY A 130 -5.67 4.50 8.96
N GLU A 131 -5.21 3.60 8.10
CA GLU A 131 -5.68 3.50 6.72
C GLU A 131 -7.13 3.04 6.60
N ASP A 132 -7.74 3.34 5.46
CA ASP A 132 -9.04 2.80 5.07
C ASP A 132 -8.90 1.43 4.42
N LEU A 133 -7.91 1.27 3.52
CA LEU A 133 -7.65 0.00 2.83
C LEU A 133 -6.16 -0.37 2.84
N LYS A 134 -5.92 -1.66 3.00
CA LYS A 134 -4.64 -2.32 2.71
C LYS A 134 -4.62 -2.80 1.27
N ILE A 135 -3.53 -2.53 0.57
CA ILE A 135 -3.32 -2.87 -0.83
C ILE A 135 -2.03 -3.68 -0.94
N ALA A 136 -2.12 -4.90 -1.44
CA ALA A 136 -0.96 -5.75 -1.65
C ALA A 136 -0.38 -5.56 -3.07
N VAL A 137 0.93 -5.57 -3.19
CA VAL A 137 1.65 -5.65 -4.47
C VAL A 137 2.50 -6.91 -4.44
N LEU A 138 2.23 -7.81 -5.39
CA LEU A 138 2.97 -9.05 -5.59
C LEU A 138 3.53 -9.06 -7.02
N SER A 139 4.84 -9.22 -7.18
CA SER A 139 5.44 -9.39 -8.50
C SER A 139 5.38 -10.86 -8.93
N ILE A 140 5.05 -11.13 -10.20
CA ILE A 140 5.08 -12.51 -10.72
C ILE A 140 6.46 -13.16 -10.54
N THR A 141 7.55 -12.39 -10.57
CA THR A 141 8.92 -12.89 -10.37
C THR A 141 9.16 -13.47 -8.97
N GLU A 142 8.22 -13.31 -8.05
CA GLU A 142 8.29 -13.91 -6.72
C GLU A 142 7.77 -15.35 -6.71
N GLY A 143 7.02 -15.79 -7.73
CA GLY A 143 6.40 -17.11 -7.80
C GLY A 143 4.93 -17.12 -7.38
N ASP A 144 4.17 -18.07 -7.91
CA ASP A 144 2.72 -18.24 -7.67
C ASP A 144 2.39 -18.89 -6.32
N ASP A 145 3.38 -19.38 -5.58
CA ASP A 145 3.24 -20.01 -4.26
C ASP A 145 3.07 -19.01 -3.09
N LYS A 146 3.30 -17.72 -3.35
CA LYS A 146 3.31 -16.67 -2.32
C LYS A 146 2.00 -16.49 -1.56
N PRO A 147 0.81 -16.60 -2.18
CA PRO A 147 -0.45 -16.53 -1.45
C PRO A 147 -0.53 -17.50 -0.27
N LEU A 148 -0.23 -18.77 -0.51
CA LEU A 148 -0.31 -19.80 0.53
C LEU A 148 0.83 -19.68 1.57
N LYS A 149 1.99 -19.14 1.18
CA LYS A 149 3.12 -18.90 2.11
C LYS A 149 2.91 -17.69 3.01
N TYR A 150 2.21 -16.66 2.53
CA TYR A 150 2.02 -15.40 3.24
C TYR A 150 0.53 -15.02 3.27
N PRO A 151 -0.37 -15.85 3.82
CA PRO A 151 -1.81 -15.68 3.62
C PRO A 151 -2.36 -14.39 4.25
N LEU A 152 -1.71 -13.89 5.31
CA LEU A 152 -2.22 -12.73 6.05
C LEU A 152 -2.29 -11.46 5.18
N ILE A 153 -1.30 -11.19 4.32
CA ILE A 153 -1.33 -9.99 3.46
C ILE A 153 -2.52 -10.00 2.50
N PHE A 154 -2.87 -11.16 1.95
CA PHE A 154 -4.02 -11.31 1.04
C PHE A 154 -5.34 -11.31 1.80
N LYS A 155 -5.37 -11.87 3.00
CA LYS A 155 -6.53 -11.86 3.88
C LYS A 155 -6.94 -10.44 4.28
N GLU A 156 -5.97 -9.61 4.65
CA GLU A 156 -6.22 -8.25 5.17
C GLU A 156 -6.30 -7.18 4.07
N SER A 157 -5.94 -7.51 2.83
CA SER A 157 -5.96 -6.54 1.73
C SER A 157 -7.32 -6.50 1.01
N ALA A 158 -7.76 -5.29 0.67
CA ALA A 158 -8.95 -5.07 -0.15
C ALA A 158 -8.68 -5.32 -1.65
N ALA A 159 -7.45 -5.07 -2.08
CA ALA A 159 -6.99 -5.33 -3.42
C ALA A 159 -5.55 -5.85 -3.45
N VAL A 160 -5.23 -6.62 -4.49
CA VAL A 160 -3.88 -7.05 -4.82
C VAL A 160 -3.56 -6.71 -6.27
N LEU A 161 -2.39 -6.14 -6.47
CA LEU A 161 -1.81 -5.88 -7.79
C LEU A 161 -0.73 -6.93 -8.06
N ILE A 162 -1.04 -7.82 -9.00
CA ILE A 162 -0.12 -8.81 -9.55
C ILE A 162 0.71 -8.10 -10.62
N ASN A 163 1.89 -7.61 -10.23
CA ASN A 163 2.74 -6.75 -11.05
C ASN A 163 3.74 -7.54 -11.90
N LYS A 164 4.31 -6.85 -12.90
CA LYS A 164 5.30 -7.35 -13.85
C LYS A 164 4.79 -8.46 -14.76
N VAL A 165 3.48 -8.49 -15.05
CA VAL A 165 2.89 -9.51 -15.95
C VAL A 165 3.47 -9.50 -17.37
N ASP A 166 4.16 -8.42 -17.75
CA ASP A 166 4.95 -8.33 -18.97
C ASP A 166 6.17 -9.28 -18.99
N MET A 167 6.52 -9.90 -17.85
CA MET A 167 7.61 -10.86 -17.75
C MET A 167 7.10 -12.32 -17.68
N LEU A 168 5.80 -12.57 -17.86
CA LEU A 168 5.21 -13.89 -17.62
C LEU A 168 5.88 -15.00 -18.44
N GLU A 169 6.24 -14.71 -19.68
CA GLU A 169 6.92 -15.65 -20.59
C GLU A 169 8.32 -16.10 -20.09
N PHE A 170 8.90 -15.39 -19.12
CA PHE A 170 10.21 -15.68 -18.54
C PHE A 170 10.11 -16.33 -17.15
N THR A 171 8.92 -16.79 -16.75
CA THR A 171 8.66 -17.36 -15.43
C THR A 171 7.83 -18.64 -15.54
N ASP A 172 7.93 -19.50 -14.52
CA ASP A 172 7.10 -20.71 -14.40
C ASP A 172 5.75 -20.44 -13.70
N VAL A 173 5.38 -19.17 -13.54
CA VAL A 173 4.20 -18.72 -12.78
C VAL A 173 2.93 -19.09 -13.52
N ASN A 174 2.00 -19.75 -12.83
CA ASN A 174 0.66 -19.98 -13.32
C ASN A 174 -0.31 -18.96 -12.70
N LEU A 175 -0.83 -18.05 -13.53
CA LEU A 175 -1.76 -17.00 -13.07
C LEU A 175 -3.10 -17.56 -12.57
N GLU A 176 -3.59 -18.67 -13.12
CA GLU A 176 -4.84 -19.30 -12.67
C GLU A 176 -4.68 -19.88 -11.26
N THR A 177 -3.57 -20.59 -11.00
CA THR A 177 -3.21 -21.09 -9.67
C THR A 177 -3.09 -19.95 -8.69
N LEU A 178 -2.35 -18.90 -9.06
CA LEU A 178 -2.15 -17.71 -8.23
C LEU A 178 -3.49 -17.04 -7.88
N GLU A 179 -4.35 -16.79 -8.86
CA GLU A 179 -5.66 -16.19 -8.64
C GLU A 179 -6.54 -17.08 -7.74
N ARG A 180 -6.59 -18.39 -8.03
CA ARG A 180 -7.36 -19.34 -7.23
C ARG A 180 -6.92 -19.30 -5.77
N ASP A 181 -5.63 -19.36 -5.50
CA ASP A 181 -5.09 -19.44 -4.15
C ASP A 181 -5.31 -18.13 -3.38
N ILE A 182 -5.21 -16.98 -4.05
CA ILE A 182 -5.60 -15.68 -3.48
C ILE A 182 -7.08 -15.67 -3.10
N ARG A 183 -7.97 -16.14 -4.00
CA ARG A 183 -9.42 -16.17 -3.73
C ARG A 183 -9.83 -17.18 -2.66
N LEU A 184 -9.09 -18.26 -2.50
CA LEU A 184 -9.28 -19.20 -1.39
C LEU A 184 -9.01 -18.53 -0.03
N ILE A 185 -8.05 -17.60 0.02
CA ILE A 185 -7.71 -16.86 1.23
C ILE A 185 -8.70 -15.71 1.46
N ASN A 186 -9.02 -14.95 0.40
CA ASN A 186 -9.92 -13.80 0.46
C ASN A 186 -10.84 -13.78 -0.78
N PRO A 187 -12.10 -14.27 -0.67
CA PRO A 187 -13.04 -14.30 -1.79
C PRO A 187 -13.44 -12.91 -2.32
N HIS A 188 -13.28 -11.86 -1.50
CA HIS A 188 -13.73 -10.50 -1.81
C HIS A 188 -12.63 -9.59 -2.36
N ILE A 189 -11.37 -10.03 -2.33
CA ILE A 189 -10.23 -9.24 -2.81
C ILE A 189 -10.37 -8.91 -4.30
N LYS A 190 -10.08 -7.66 -4.65
CA LYS A 190 -9.92 -7.24 -6.04
C LYS A 190 -8.53 -7.60 -6.53
N ILE A 191 -8.44 -8.25 -7.70
CA ILE A 191 -7.18 -8.68 -8.29
C ILE A 191 -6.97 -7.89 -9.57
N PHE A 192 -5.82 -7.22 -9.68
CA PHE A 192 -5.41 -6.49 -10.87
C PHE A 192 -4.12 -7.08 -11.41
N PHE A 193 -4.15 -7.55 -12.66
CA PHE A 193 -2.95 -7.97 -13.39
C PHE A 193 -2.35 -6.75 -14.09
N VAL A 194 -1.17 -6.33 -13.65
CA VAL A 194 -0.58 -5.06 -14.07
C VAL A 194 0.88 -5.20 -14.48
N SER A 195 1.32 -4.28 -15.32
CA SER A 195 2.73 -4.02 -15.57
C SER A 195 2.98 -2.54 -15.37
N ALA A 196 3.57 -2.17 -14.24
CA ALA A 196 3.97 -0.78 -14.00
C ALA A 196 5.00 -0.28 -15.03
N ARG A 197 5.76 -1.20 -15.64
CA ARG A 197 6.72 -0.89 -16.72
C ARG A 197 6.00 -0.44 -17.99
N THR A 198 5.05 -1.23 -18.47
CA THR A 198 4.38 -1.00 -19.77
C THR A 198 3.10 -0.17 -19.66
N GLY A 199 2.53 -0.04 -18.46
CA GLY A 199 1.23 0.60 -18.21
C GLY A 199 0.03 -0.35 -18.33
N GLN A 200 0.23 -1.62 -18.72
CA GLN A 200 -0.85 -2.60 -18.79
C GLN A 200 -1.59 -2.72 -17.45
N GLY A 201 -2.92 -2.71 -17.49
CA GLY A 201 -3.79 -2.90 -16.33
C GLY A 201 -3.81 -1.74 -15.32
N ILE A 202 -2.94 -0.74 -15.46
CA ILE A 202 -2.87 0.38 -14.50
C ILE A 202 -4.16 1.20 -14.51
N ARG A 203 -4.80 1.38 -15.69
CA ARG A 203 -6.06 2.14 -15.78
C ARG A 203 -7.17 1.52 -14.92
N ASP A 204 -7.37 0.22 -15.02
CA ASP A 204 -8.38 -0.51 -14.25
C ASP A 204 -8.17 -0.35 -12.73
N TRP A 205 -6.91 -0.41 -12.30
CA TRP A 205 -6.52 -0.11 -10.92
C TRP A 205 -6.87 1.33 -10.53
N THR A 206 -6.46 2.32 -11.32
CA THR A 206 -6.66 3.74 -10.99
C THR A 206 -8.12 4.14 -11.01
N ASP A 207 -8.93 3.55 -11.91
CA ASP A 207 -10.37 3.80 -11.96
C ASP A 207 -11.07 3.20 -10.74
N TRP A 208 -10.67 2.00 -10.31
CA TRP A 208 -11.18 1.41 -9.07
C TRP A 208 -10.78 2.23 -7.84
N LEU A 209 -9.52 2.66 -7.75
CA LEU A 209 -9.03 3.47 -6.63
C LEU A 209 -9.77 4.80 -6.55
N LEU A 210 -9.97 5.47 -7.68
CA LEU A 210 -10.72 6.72 -7.73
C LEU A 210 -12.17 6.55 -7.26
N GLN A 211 -12.83 5.45 -7.66
CA GLN A 211 -14.17 5.13 -7.14
C GLN A 211 -14.16 4.94 -5.61
N GLN A 212 -13.12 4.36 -5.02
CA GLN A 212 -13.02 4.23 -3.56
C GLN A 212 -12.92 5.61 -2.89
N VAL A 213 -12.08 6.50 -3.44
CA VAL A 213 -11.94 7.89 -2.96
C VAL A 213 -13.28 8.63 -3.04
N GLU A 214 -13.94 8.58 -4.20
CA GLU A 214 -15.24 9.24 -4.41
C GLU A 214 -16.34 8.70 -3.49
N ASN A 215 -16.36 7.40 -3.24
CA ASN A 215 -17.34 6.78 -2.36
C ASN A 215 -17.10 7.16 -0.89
N SER A 216 -15.84 7.18 -0.43
CA SER A 216 -15.49 7.62 0.93
C SER A 216 -16.02 9.03 1.21
N ASN A 217 -15.81 9.95 0.26
CA ASN A 217 -16.20 11.36 0.40
C ASN A 217 -17.72 11.62 0.44
N ARG A 218 -18.54 10.62 0.08
CA ARG A 218 -20.01 10.70 0.13
C ARG A 218 -20.60 10.25 1.47
N THR A 219 -19.79 9.64 2.34
CA THR A 219 -20.19 9.08 3.65
C THR A 219 -19.75 9.94 4.81
#